data_AF-A0A3N0YNV0-F1
#
_entry.id   AF-A0A3N0YNV0-F1
#
_cell.length_a   1.000
_cell.length_b   1.000
_cell.length_c   1.000
_cell.angle_alpha   90.00
_cell.angle_beta   90.00
_cell.angle_gamma   90.00
#
_symmetry.space_group_name_H-M   'P 1'
#
loop_
_entity.id
_entity.type
_entity.pdbx_description
1 polymer ?
#
loop_
_entity_poly.entity_id
_entity_poly.type
_entity_poly.pdbx_seq_one_letter_code
_entity_poly.pdbx_strand_id
1 'polypeptide(L)'
;MEGAIKTVVMQYLSSARGKESLGGKNFQKLVQGQLGNILSDTDSASAVKDMMKGLDDNQDGKVSFQEYLTLVGYLANSLSEQKSTASGHEEAPKH
;
A
#
# COMPACT_ATOMS: atom_id res chain seq x y z
N MET A 1 0.37 -0.78 19.27
CA MET A 1 1.26 -0.76 18.07
C MET A 1 1.54 -2.15 17.53
N GLU A 2 1.93 -3.14 18.35
CA GLU A 2 2.25 -4.50 17.88
C GLU A 2 1.15 -5.16 17.02
N GLY A 3 -0.12 -4.96 17.36
CA GLY A 3 -1.23 -5.52 16.57
C GLY A 3 -1.26 -5.04 15.11
N ALA A 4 -0.99 -3.76 14.86
CA ALA A 4 -0.98 -3.21 13.51
C ALA A 4 0.22 -3.71 12.69
N ILE A 5 1.40 -3.77 13.31
CA ILE A 5 2.62 -4.32 12.69
C ILE A 5 2.40 -5.79 12.33
N LYS A 6 1.83 -6.58 13.25
CA LYS A 6 1.50 -7.99 13.01
C LYS A 6 0.53 -8.15 11.85
N THR A 7 -0.49 -7.30 11.73
CA THR A 7 -1.43 -7.33 10.61
C THR A 7 -0.73 -7.09 9.27
N VAL A 8 0.12 -6.07 9.17
CA VAL A 8 0.88 -5.76 7.94
C VAL A 8 1.76 -6.94 7.52
N VAL A 9 2.47 -7.55 8.48
CA VAL A 9 3.32 -8.73 8.23
C VAL A 9 2.50 -9.94 7.80
N MET A 10 1.40 -10.26 8.51
CA MET A 10 0.56 -11.40 8.16
C MET A 10 -0.12 -11.22 6.80
N GLN A 11 -0.49 -9.99 6.43
CA GLN A 11 -1.09 -9.70 5.14
C GLN A 11 -0.11 -9.92 3.98
N TYR A 12 1.15 -9.53 4.18
CA TYR A 12 2.22 -9.83 3.24
C TYR A 12 2.43 -11.34 3.10
N LEU A 13 2.61 -12.06 4.20
CA LEU A 13 2.86 -13.51 4.20
C LEU A 13 1.72 -14.30 3.57
N SER A 14 0.47 -13.94 3.87
CA SER A 14 -0.73 -14.53 3.28
C SER A 14 -0.73 -14.36 1.75
N SER A 15 -0.38 -13.16 1.28
CA SER A 15 -0.32 -12.84 -0.14
C SER A 15 0.86 -13.51 -0.84
N ALA A 16 2.02 -13.63 -0.17
CA ALA A 16 3.20 -14.31 -0.68
C ALA A 16 3.05 -15.84 -0.71
N ARG A 17 2.02 -16.38 -0.05
CA ARG A 17 1.75 -17.83 0.07
C ARG A 17 2.96 -18.60 0.59
N GLY A 18 3.64 -18.05 1.60
CA GLY A 18 4.84 -18.65 2.20
C GLY A 18 6.11 -18.51 1.37
N LYS A 19 6.11 -17.71 0.30
CA LYS A 19 7.33 -17.31 -0.43
C LYS A 19 7.97 -16.09 0.21
N GLU A 20 9.26 -15.90 -0.09
CA GLU A 20 10.05 -14.75 0.37
C GLU A 20 9.67 -13.44 -0.34
N SER A 21 9.05 -13.53 -1.53
CA SER A 21 8.67 -12.38 -2.36
C SER A 21 7.28 -12.54 -3.01
N LEU A 22 6.62 -11.41 -3.25
CA LEU A 22 5.35 -11.34 -3.99
C LEU A 22 5.61 -11.24 -5.50
N GLY A 23 5.07 -12.19 -6.27
CA GLY A 23 4.96 -12.02 -7.72
C GLY A 23 3.85 -11.05 -8.09
N GLY A 24 3.87 -10.49 -9.30
CA GLY A 24 2.94 -9.42 -9.68
C GLY A 24 1.46 -9.75 -9.60
N LYS A 25 1.06 -10.99 -9.87
CA LYS A 25 -0.35 -11.41 -9.67
C LYS A 25 -0.76 -11.40 -8.20
N ASN A 26 0.14 -11.74 -7.30
CA ASN A 26 -0.13 -11.78 -5.86
C ASN A 26 -0.10 -10.37 -5.27
N PHE A 27 0.85 -9.54 -5.72
CA PHE A 27 0.92 -8.12 -5.38
C PHE A 27 -0.35 -7.40 -5.81
N GLN A 28 -0.82 -7.62 -7.05
CA GLN A 28 -2.08 -7.06 -7.53
C GLN A 28 -3.27 -7.39 -6.63
N LYS A 29 -3.41 -8.66 -6.24
CA LYS A 29 -4.49 -9.07 -5.32
C LYS A 29 -4.37 -8.43 -3.94
N LEU A 30 -3.15 -8.27 -3.42
CA LEU A 30 -2.92 -7.58 -2.15
C LEU A 30 -3.36 -6.12 -2.27
N VAL A 31 -2.91 -5.41 -3.31
CA VAL A 31 -3.21 -3.99 -3.53
C VAL A 31 -4.72 -3.79 -3.71
N GLN A 32 -5.38 -4.61 -4.53
CA GLN A 32 -6.83 -4.55 -4.72
C GLN A 32 -7.60 -4.85 -3.43
N GLY A 33 -7.25 -5.92 -2.73
CA GLY A 33 -8.02 -6.39 -1.58
C GLY A 33 -7.79 -5.62 -0.28
N GLN A 34 -6.66 -4.94 -0.12
CA GLN A 34 -6.27 -4.28 1.14
C GLN A 34 -6.09 -2.78 0.99
N LEU A 35 -5.66 -2.33 -0.18
CA LEU A 35 -5.34 -0.93 -0.45
C LEU A 35 -6.34 -0.27 -1.39
N GLY A 36 -7.33 -1.01 -1.92
CA GLY A 36 -8.34 -0.46 -2.84
C GLY A 36 -9.22 0.65 -2.24
N ASN A 37 -9.32 0.73 -0.92
CA ASN A 37 -10.02 1.83 -0.23
C ASN A 37 -9.16 3.09 -0.06
N ILE A 38 -7.84 2.98 -0.30
CA ILE A 38 -6.84 4.03 -0.08
C ILE A 38 -6.32 4.57 -1.41
N LEU A 39 -6.05 3.65 -2.34
CA LEU A 39 -5.48 3.92 -3.64
C LEU A 39 -6.58 3.87 -4.71
N SER A 40 -6.62 4.88 -5.55
CA SER A 40 -7.37 4.82 -6.82
C SER A 40 -6.66 3.87 -7.81
N ASP A 41 -7.41 3.35 -8.78
CA ASP A 41 -6.87 2.55 -9.90
C ASP A 41 -6.16 1.25 -9.51
N THR A 42 -6.42 0.72 -8.32
CA THR A 42 -5.89 -0.60 -7.90
C THR A 42 -6.41 -1.76 -8.75
N ASP A 43 -7.52 -1.55 -9.47
CA ASP A 43 -8.04 -2.52 -10.44
C ASP A 43 -7.20 -2.59 -11.73
N SER A 44 -6.50 -1.50 -12.07
CA SER A 44 -5.70 -1.41 -13.29
C SER A 44 -4.42 -2.22 -13.18
N ALA A 45 -4.34 -3.32 -13.95
CA ALA A 45 -3.16 -4.16 -14.02
C ALA A 45 -1.91 -3.38 -14.46
N SER A 46 -2.06 -2.34 -15.29
CA SER A 46 -0.97 -1.46 -15.70
C SER A 46 -0.49 -0.59 -14.54
N ALA A 47 -1.41 0.08 -13.82
CA ALA A 47 -1.05 0.93 -12.67
C ALA A 47 -0.35 0.12 -11.57
N VAL A 48 -0.87 -1.08 -11.27
CA VAL A 48 -0.24 -1.99 -10.32
C VAL A 48 1.13 -2.45 -10.80
N LYS A 49 1.30 -2.71 -12.10
CA LYS A 49 2.60 -3.11 -12.66
C LYS A 49 3.62 -1.98 -12.59
N ASP A 50 3.24 -0.74 -12.88
CA ASP A 50 4.12 0.42 -12.75
C ASP A 50 4.47 0.71 -11.29
N MET A 51 3.51 0.54 -10.37
CA MET A 51 3.78 0.59 -8.93
C MET A 51 4.78 -0.49 -8.52
N MET A 52 4.62 -1.70 -9.03
CA MET A 52 5.54 -2.80 -8.74
C MET A 52 6.95 -2.50 -9.23
N LYS A 53 7.09 -1.96 -10.45
CA LYS A 53 8.39 -1.51 -10.98
C LYS A 53 9.00 -0.39 -10.17
N GLY A 54 8.18 0.53 -9.65
CA GLY A 54 8.65 1.61 -8.78
C GLY A 54 9.14 1.12 -7.41
N LEU A 55 8.72 -0.08 -6.98
CA LEU A 55 9.13 -0.70 -5.72
C LEU A 55 10.26 -1.72 -5.89
N ASP A 56 10.39 -2.34 -7.07
CA ASP A 56 11.35 -3.39 -7.44
C ASP A 56 12.78 -2.80 -7.64
N ASP A 57 13.38 -2.36 -6.54
CA ASP A 57 14.70 -1.69 -6.51
C ASP A 57 15.82 -2.64 -6.95
N ASN A 58 15.69 -3.93 -6.60
CA ASN A 58 16.64 -4.96 -6.99
C ASN A 58 16.40 -5.55 -8.40
N GLN A 59 15.32 -5.13 -9.07
CA GLN A 59 14.95 -5.53 -10.43
C GLN A 59 14.79 -7.05 -10.64
N ASP A 60 14.38 -7.80 -9.60
CA ASP A 60 14.09 -9.24 -9.69
C ASP A 60 12.68 -9.52 -10.26
N GLY A 61 11.88 -8.48 -10.51
CA GLY A 61 10.51 -8.59 -11.01
C GLY A 61 9.54 -9.10 -9.94
N LYS A 62 9.90 -8.97 -8.66
CA LYS A 62 9.12 -9.38 -7.49
C LYS A 62 9.15 -8.28 -6.44
N VAL A 63 8.23 -8.34 -5.47
CA VAL A 63 8.21 -7.41 -4.33
C VAL A 63 8.57 -8.17 -3.05
N SER A 64 9.78 -7.95 -2.57
CA SER A 64 10.26 -8.41 -1.27
C SER A 64 9.52 -7.72 -0.12
N PHE A 65 9.68 -8.24 1.10
CA PHE A 65 9.04 -7.63 2.27
C PHE A 65 9.52 -6.19 2.51
N GLN A 66 10.79 -5.91 2.25
CA GLN A 66 11.36 -4.57 2.40
C GLN A 66 10.71 -3.58 1.41
N GLU A 67 10.60 -3.96 0.14
CA GLU A 67 9.99 -3.13 -0.91
C GLU A 67 8.49 -2.91 -0.63
N TYR A 68 7.81 -3.92 -0.08
CA TYR A 68 6.44 -3.78 0.41
C TYR A 68 6.33 -2.77 1.58
N LEU A 69 7.27 -2.77 2.53
CA LEU A 69 7.27 -1.78 3.61
C LEU A 69 7.49 -0.36 3.10
N THR A 70 8.28 -0.17 2.04
CA THR A 70 8.41 1.14 1.36
C THR A 70 7.05 1.65 0.87
N LEU A 71 6.25 0.78 0.24
CA LEU A 71 4.89 1.12 -0.17
C LEU A 71 4.00 1.49 1.03
N VAL A 72 4.02 0.67 2.10
CA VAL A 72 3.22 0.93 3.30
C VAL A 72 3.62 2.26 3.95
N GLY A 73 4.91 2.57 4.00
CA GLY A 73 5.42 3.84 4.49
C GLY A 73 4.95 5.03 3.64
N TYR A 74 5.02 4.91 2.32
CA TYR A 74 4.51 5.92 1.40
C TYR A 74 3.01 6.17 1.61
N LEU A 75 2.21 5.09 1.70
CA LEU A 75 0.78 5.19 1.96
C LEU A 75 0.48 5.82 3.31
N ALA A 76 1.19 5.43 4.36
CA ALA A 76 1.02 6.01 5.68
C ALA A 76 1.29 7.52 5.66
N ASN A 77 2.32 7.97 4.93
CA ASN A 77 2.60 9.39 4.78
C ASN A 77 1.48 10.11 3.99
N SER A 78 1.09 9.58 2.83
CA SER A 78 0.00 10.15 2.02
C SER A 78 -1.34 10.21 2.77
N LEU A 79 -1.69 9.18 3.54
CA LEU A 79 -2.88 9.22 4.40
C LEU A 79 -2.77 10.28 5.50
N SER A 80 -1.59 10.42 6.10
CA SER A 80 -1.36 11.42 7.15
C SER A 80 -1.51 12.84 6.61
N GLU A 81 -1.05 13.09 5.38
CA GLU A 81 -1.23 14.35 4.66
C GLU A 81 -2.71 14.61 4.31
N GLN A 82 -3.44 13.58 3.83
CA GLN A 82 -4.87 13.68 3.54
C GLN A 82 -5.71 13.92 4.80
N LYS A 83 -5.38 13.27 5.93
CA LYS A 83 -6.05 13.49 7.22
C LYS A 83 -5.77 14.87 7.79
N SER A 84 -4.56 15.40 7.60
CA SER A 84 -4.18 16.74 8.05
C SER A 84 -4.91 17.84 7.26
N THR A 85 -5.19 17.60 5.98
CA THR A 85 -5.97 18.52 5.12
C THR A 85 -7.48 18.41 5.33
N ALA A 86 -8.00 17.23 5.72
CA ALA A 86 -9.43 17.04 5.99
C ALA A 86 -9.91 17.67 7.33
N SER A 87 -9.01 17.94 8.28
CA SER A 87 -9.38 18.53 9.59
C SER A 87 -9.32 20.07 9.63
N GLY A 88 -9.06 20.73 8.50
CA GLY A 88 -8.90 22.19 8.40
C GLY A 88 -10.10 22.96 7.83
N HIS A 89 -11.26 22.33 7.63
CA HIS A 89 -12.43 22.97 7.03
C HIS A 89 -13.69 22.82 7.89
N GLU A 90 -13.60 23.16 9.17
CA GLU A 90 -14.78 23.47 10.00
C GLU A 90 -14.43 24.61 10.95
N GLU A 91 -14.51 25.85 10.47
CA GLU A 91 -15.06 27.00 11.23
C GLU A 91 -15.06 28.27 10.38
N ALA A 92 -16.26 28.68 9.95
CA ALA A 92 -16.62 30.10 9.94
C ALA A 92 -18.15 30.16 10.14
N PRO A 93 -18.63 30.64 11.31
CA PRO A 93 -20.06 30.82 11.53
C PRO A 93 -20.56 31.99 10.69
N LYS A 94 -21.80 31.84 10.23
CA LYS A 94 -22.58 32.92 9.61
C LYS A 94 -22.72 34.08 10.61
N HIS A 95 -22.42 35.30 10.19
CA HIS A 95 -23.29 36.46 10.37
C HIS A 95 -22.83 37.65 9.51
#